data_AF-A0A521H1U5-F1
#
_entry.id   AF-A0A521H1U5-F1
#
_cell.length_a   1.000
_cell.length_b   1.000
_cell.length_c   1.000
_cell.angle_alpha   90.00
_cell.angle_beta   90.00
_cell.angle_gamma   90.00
#
_symmetry.space_group_name_H-M   'P 1'
#
loop_
_entity.id
_entity.type
_entity.pdbx_description
1 polymer ?
#
loop_
_entity_poly.entity_id
_entity_poly.type
_entity_poly.pdbx_seq_one_letter_code
_entity_poly.pdbx_strand_id
1 'polypeptide(L)'
;MLALAACGGGDPQPAAAAAGTTGNPGAPTGNEPAGLLWQIPDTPWPFRVEIDGVLVEDDVVKGYLDQPWADFYQEKYLTADAPQVAQAEREFWADVPALFEELVRGVIFLREAERRYAQLDPQELEDFRQRMLAEAGAAAMILEKTLGPQGLQAHLERQLRIRKLEAELAAELPPVSDDDVIAEYQRALAAMDPQDQSSQPTFQEAGPVVRAYLEQNRRVAASNAWVDSHRAGVKTMVTRPDGVVIAF
;
A
#
# COMPACT_ATOMS: atom_id res chain seq x y z
N MET A 1 22.26 -31.30 11.11
CA MET A 1 20.84 -31.02 10.80
C MET A 1 20.19 -30.45 12.06
N LEU A 2 20.37 -29.15 12.26
CA LEU A 2 19.82 -28.40 13.38
C LEU A 2 19.39 -27.04 12.82
N ALA A 3 18.17 -26.67 13.16
CA ALA A 3 17.46 -25.49 12.72
C ALA A 3 18.18 -24.22 13.16
N LEU A 4 18.48 -23.34 12.20
CA LEU A 4 18.75 -21.94 12.46
C LEU A 4 17.41 -21.26 12.71
N ALA A 5 17.25 -20.74 13.92
CA ALA A 5 16.24 -19.77 14.26
C ALA A 5 16.45 -18.52 13.38
N ALA A 6 15.46 -18.25 12.54
CA ALA A 6 15.36 -17.02 11.79
C ALA A 6 15.08 -15.88 12.79
N CYS A 7 16.11 -15.13 13.15
CA CYS A 7 15.95 -13.88 13.87
C CYS A 7 15.23 -12.88 12.96
N GLY A 8 14.01 -12.52 13.37
CA GLY A 8 13.51 -11.16 13.31
C GLY A 8 13.38 -10.55 11.93
N GLY A 9 12.38 -11.02 11.16
CA GLY A 9 11.68 -10.13 10.25
C GLY A 9 10.98 -9.05 11.08
N GLY A 10 11.68 -7.94 11.33
CA GLY A 10 11.06 -6.69 11.73
C GLY A 10 10.36 -6.14 10.51
N ASP A 11 9.04 -6.08 10.56
CA ASP A 11 8.19 -5.53 9.52
C ASP A 11 8.77 -4.20 9.01
N PRO A 12 9.04 -4.04 7.70
CA PRO A 12 9.04 -2.72 7.14
C PRO A 12 7.60 -2.25 7.18
N GLN A 13 7.32 -1.36 8.12
CA GLN A 13 6.14 -0.50 8.13
C GLN A 13 5.84 -0.08 6.68
N PRO A 14 4.71 -0.53 6.09
CA PRO A 14 4.40 -0.18 4.72
C PRO A 14 4.09 1.32 4.72
N ALA A 15 5.01 2.10 4.14
CA ALA A 15 4.63 3.39 3.58
C ALA A 15 3.51 3.10 2.58
N ALA A 16 2.34 3.64 2.88
CA ALA A 16 1.13 3.55 2.08
C ALA A 16 1.47 3.71 0.59
N ALA A 17 1.21 2.66 -0.18
CA ALA A 17 1.29 2.70 -1.62
C ALA A 17 0.16 1.83 -2.17
N ALA A 18 -0.61 2.44 -3.07
CA ALA A 18 -1.71 1.87 -3.86
C ALA A 18 -3.02 1.59 -3.10
N ALA A 19 -3.84 2.64 -3.01
CA ALA A 19 -5.29 2.49 -2.92
C ALA A 19 -5.82 1.51 -3.98
N GLY A 20 -6.64 0.54 -3.54
CA GLY A 20 -7.38 -0.38 -4.40
C GLY A 20 -6.95 -1.85 -4.31
N THR A 21 -7.02 -2.44 -3.12
CA THR A 21 -7.22 -3.89 -2.97
C THR A 21 -8.49 -4.11 -2.15
N THR A 22 -9.61 -4.31 -2.84
CA THR A 22 -10.85 -4.77 -2.22
C THR A 22 -10.67 -6.23 -1.75
N GLY A 23 -10.77 -6.43 -0.44
CA GLY A 23 -11.44 -7.58 0.17
C GLY A 23 -10.75 -8.93 0.08
N ASN A 24 -10.06 -9.31 1.16
CA ASN A 24 -10.04 -10.70 1.60
C ASN A 24 -10.46 -10.74 3.08
N PRO A 25 -11.40 -11.60 3.51
CA PRO A 25 -11.67 -11.76 4.94
C PRO A 25 -10.43 -12.40 5.55
N GLY A 26 -9.82 -11.72 6.51
CA GLY A 26 -8.72 -12.29 7.28
C GLY A 26 -9.09 -13.66 7.82
N ALA A 27 -8.28 -14.67 7.50
CA ALA A 27 -8.20 -15.85 8.34
C ALA A 27 -7.59 -15.39 9.68
N PRO A 28 -8.25 -15.63 10.82
CA PRO A 28 -7.81 -15.09 12.10
C PRO A 28 -6.49 -15.74 12.51
N THR A 29 -5.42 -14.94 12.51
CA THR A 29 -4.17 -15.31 13.16
C THR A 29 -4.37 -15.22 14.67
N GLY A 30 -4.57 -16.37 15.30
CA GLY A 30 -4.30 -16.62 16.73
C GLY A 30 -4.95 -15.66 17.74
N ASN A 31 -6.07 -16.09 18.33
CA ASN A 31 -6.65 -15.59 19.58
C ASN A 31 -7.21 -14.16 19.61
N GLU A 32 -7.75 -13.64 18.51
CA GLU A 32 -8.72 -12.54 18.60
C GLU A 32 -10.15 -13.11 18.70
N PRO A 33 -10.99 -12.62 19.64
CA PRO A 33 -12.37 -13.07 19.71
C PRO A 33 -13.07 -12.62 18.43
N ALA A 34 -13.50 -13.60 17.62
CA ALA A 34 -14.29 -13.44 16.39
C ALA A 34 -15.66 -12.74 16.57
N GLY A 35 -15.87 -12.04 17.68
CA GLY A 35 -17.07 -11.30 18.06
C GLY A 35 -17.00 -9.79 17.87
N LEU A 36 -15.86 -9.20 17.45
CA LEU A 36 -15.70 -7.74 17.35
C LEU A 36 -15.98 -7.16 15.95
N LEU A 37 -15.76 -7.91 14.87
CA LEU A 37 -15.95 -7.42 13.49
C LEU A 37 -17.42 -7.06 13.16
N TRP A 38 -18.39 -7.74 13.77
CA TRP A 38 -19.83 -7.45 13.61
C TRP A 38 -20.29 -6.19 14.35
N GLN A 39 -19.41 -5.59 15.16
CA GLN A 39 -19.70 -4.38 15.94
C GLN A 39 -19.21 -3.10 15.25
N ILE A 40 -18.42 -3.23 14.18
CA ILE A 40 -18.00 -2.11 13.35
C ILE A 40 -19.19 -1.76 12.44
N PRO A 41 -19.72 -0.52 12.50
CA PRO A 41 -20.77 -0.07 11.59
C PRO A 41 -20.25 0.00 10.15
N ASP A 42 -21.17 0.01 9.19
CA ASP A 42 -20.83 0.22 7.78
C ASP A 42 -20.10 1.56 7.58
N THR A 43 -19.14 1.58 6.66
CA THR A 43 -18.47 2.81 6.22
C THR A 43 -19.52 3.82 5.77
N PRO A 44 -19.54 5.04 6.34
CA PRO A 44 -20.53 6.05 5.97
C PRO A 44 -20.45 6.39 4.48
N TRP A 45 -21.60 6.56 3.83
CA TRP A 45 -21.72 6.62 2.36
C TRP A 45 -22.92 7.52 1.97
N PRO A 46 -22.94 8.21 0.80
CA PRO A 46 -21.97 8.21 -0.30
C PRO A 46 -20.85 9.25 -0.20
N PHE A 47 -19.68 8.88 -0.73
CA PHE A 47 -18.60 9.81 -1.03
C PHE A 47 -18.49 10.05 -2.53
N ARG A 48 -18.17 11.29 -2.91
CA ARG A 48 -17.82 11.63 -4.29
C ARG A 48 -16.46 12.30 -4.32
N VAL A 49 -15.51 11.72 -5.03
CA VAL A 49 -14.13 12.23 -5.11
C VAL A 49 -13.82 12.60 -6.54
N GLU A 50 -13.45 13.85 -6.78
CA GLU A 50 -12.99 14.34 -8.08
C GLU A 50 -11.55 14.82 -7.96
N ILE A 51 -10.69 14.36 -8.87
CA ILE A 51 -9.27 14.76 -8.95
C ILE A 51 -9.04 15.34 -10.34
N ASP A 52 -8.70 16.62 -10.41
CA ASP A 52 -8.65 17.44 -11.64
C ASP A 52 -9.92 17.36 -12.48
N GLY A 53 -11.08 17.37 -11.82
CA GLY A 53 -12.39 17.31 -12.47
C GLY A 53 -12.76 15.92 -13.03
N VAL A 54 -11.92 14.91 -12.80
CA VAL A 54 -12.21 13.52 -13.16
C VAL A 54 -12.67 12.78 -11.91
N LEU A 55 -13.87 12.21 -11.99
CA LEU A 55 -14.48 11.42 -10.93
C LEU A 55 -13.68 10.12 -10.70
N VAL A 56 -13.38 9.83 -9.44
CA VAL A 56 -12.86 8.52 -9.00
C VAL A 56 -14.05 7.57 -8.81
N GLU A 57 -13.93 6.34 -9.28
CA GLU A 57 -15.00 5.36 -9.21
C GLU A 57 -15.39 5.03 -7.75
N ASP A 58 -16.70 4.87 -7.52
CA ASP A 58 -17.28 4.69 -6.18
C ASP A 58 -16.73 3.45 -5.46
N ASP A 59 -16.48 2.35 -6.18
CA ASP A 59 -15.92 1.12 -5.65
C ASP A 59 -14.46 1.28 -5.20
N VAL A 60 -13.68 2.11 -5.91
CA VAL A 60 -12.32 2.49 -5.51
C VAL A 60 -12.37 3.32 -4.23
N VAL A 61 -13.24 4.34 -4.17
CA VAL A 61 -13.37 5.20 -2.99
C VAL A 61 -13.86 4.39 -1.78
N LYS A 62 -14.87 3.53 -1.97
CA LYS A 62 -15.39 2.68 -0.91
C LYS A 62 -14.33 1.70 -0.41
N GLY A 63 -13.67 0.98 -1.33
CA GLY A 63 -12.61 0.03 -0.98
C GLY A 63 -11.43 0.71 -0.28
N TYR A 64 -11.13 1.96 -0.61
CA TYR A 64 -10.14 2.77 0.08
C TYR A 64 -10.55 3.14 1.51
N LEU A 65 -11.82 3.48 1.75
CA LEU A 65 -12.30 3.96 3.06
C LEU A 65 -12.67 2.84 4.04
N ASP A 66 -12.98 1.63 3.56
CA ASP A 66 -13.43 0.52 4.41
C ASP A 66 -12.40 0.16 5.50
N GLN A 67 -11.11 0.08 5.15
CA GLN A 67 -10.06 -0.24 6.11
C GLN A 67 -9.77 0.91 7.10
N PRO A 68 -9.52 2.16 6.66
CA PRO A 68 -9.33 3.29 7.58
C PRO A 68 -10.51 3.51 8.54
N TRP A 69 -11.75 3.26 8.09
CA TRP A 69 -12.92 3.35 8.96
C TRP A 69 -12.92 2.25 10.01
N ALA A 70 -12.68 1.00 9.59
CA ALA A 70 -12.62 -0.14 10.51
C ALA A 70 -11.55 0.06 11.59
N ASP A 71 -10.34 0.48 11.17
CA ASP A 71 -9.22 0.74 12.07
C ASP A 71 -9.55 1.86 13.06
N PHE A 72 -10.07 2.99 12.56
CA PHE A 72 -10.46 4.13 13.39
C PHE A 72 -11.53 3.74 14.43
N TYR A 73 -12.57 3.03 14.01
CA TYR A 73 -13.67 2.63 14.89
C TYR A 73 -13.19 1.61 15.93
N GLN A 74 -12.33 0.68 15.52
CA GLN A 74 -11.73 -0.30 16.40
C GLN A 74 -10.86 0.32 17.47
N GLU A 75 -10.01 1.28 17.09
CA GLU A 75 -9.11 1.94 18.02
C GLU A 75 -9.87 2.78 19.07
N LYS A 76 -10.92 3.50 18.66
CA LYS A 76 -11.55 4.53 19.51
C LYS A 76 -12.88 4.13 20.15
N TYR A 77 -13.65 3.24 19.53
CA TYR A 77 -15.06 3.06 19.88
C TYR A 77 -15.46 1.63 20.26
N LEU A 78 -14.65 0.62 19.94
CA LEU A 78 -14.97 -0.78 20.23
C LEU A 78 -14.92 -1.16 21.72
N THR A 79 -14.39 -0.28 22.58
CA THR A 79 -14.40 -0.45 24.06
C THR A 79 -15.48 0.38 24.76
N ALA A 80 -16.29 1.14 24.02
CA ALA A 80 -17.29 2.03 24.59
C ALA A 80 -18.65 1.33 24.79
N ASP A 81 -19.28 1.55 25.94
CA ASP A 81 -20.56 0.92 26.35
C ASP A 81 -21.81 1.34 25.52
N ALA A 82 -21.66 2.20 24.51
CA ALA A 82 -22.77 2.58 23.63
C ALA A 82 -22.29 2.90 22.19
N PRO A 83 -23.11 2.62 21.16
CA PRO A 83 -22.79 2.97 19.77
C PRO A 83 -22.78 4.49 19.59
N GLN A 84 -21.57 5.05 19.45
CA GLN A 84 -21.33 6.48 19.23
C GLN A 84 -21.17 6.81 17.74
N VAL A 85 -21.86 6.09 16.85
CA VAL A 85 -21.63 6.15 15.38
C VAL A 85 -21.63 7.59 14.85
N ALA A 86 -22.64 8.41 15.17
CA ALA A 86 -22.69 9.81 14.72
C ALA A 86 -21.56 10.70 15.26
N GLN A 87 -20.93 10.33 16.38
CA GLN A 87 -19.73 11.00 16.87
C GLN A 87 -18.49 10.46 16.16
N ALA A 88 -18.37 9.14 16.03
CA ALA A 88 -17.30 8.48 15.30
C ALA A 88 -17.20 9.00 13.86
N GLU A 89 -18.33 9.14 13.16
CA GLU A 89 -18.40 9.75 11.83
C GLU A 89 -17.82 11.17 11.84
N ARG A 90 -18.31 12.05 12.73
CA ARG A 90 -17.84 13.44 12.80
C ARG A 90 -16.34 13.54 13.05
N GLU A 91 -15.79 12.66 13.88
CA GLU A 91 -14.37 12.62 14.20
C GLU A 91 -13.53 12.01 13.08
N PHE A 92 -14.02 10.97 12.41
CA PHE A 92 -13.32 10.33 11.30
C PHE A 92 -13.16 11.28 10.10
N TRP A 93 -14.18 12.09 9.83
CA TRP A 93 -14.16 13.08 8.75
C TRP A 93 -13.62 14.45 9.16
N ALA A 94 -12.96 14.57 10.31
CA ALA A 94 -12.48 15.86 10.82
C ALA A 94 -11.35 16.46 9.96
N ASP A 95 -10.51 15.60 9.36
CA ASP A 95 -9.43 15.97 8.46
C ASP A 95 -9.55 15.21 7.13
N VAL A 96 -10.52 15.62 6.31
CA VAL A 96 -10.75 15.04 4.98
C VAL A 96 -9.51 15.14 4.07
N PRO A 97 -8.78 16.26 4.00
CA PRO A 97 -7.54 16.32 3.23
C PRO A 97 -6.54 15.23 3.61
N ALA A 98 -6.25 15.05 4.90
CA ALA A 98 -5.33 14.00 5.35
C ALA A 98 -5.86 12.59 5.04
N LEU A 99 -7.17 12.36 5.22
CA LEU A 99 -7.79 11.06 4.97
C LEU A 99 -7.71 10.65 3.48
N PHE A 100 -7.75 11.60 2.56
CA PHE A 100 -7.77 11.32 1.12
C PHE A 100 -6.44 11.52 0.41
N GLU A 101 -5.41 12.05 1.09
CA GLU A 101 -4.13 12.36 0.45
C GLU A 101 -3.48 11.12 -0.19
N GLU A 102 -3.46 9.98 0.50
CA GLU A 102 -2.88 8.74 -0.08
C GLU A 102 -3.67 8.22 -1.29
N LEU A 103 -5.01 8.36 -1.29
CA LEU A 103 -5.81 8.06 -2.48
C LEU A 103 -5.43 8.98 -3.64
N VAL A 104 -5.32 10.29 -3.39
CA VAL A 104 -4.98 11.29 -4.41
C VAL A 104 -3.60 11.00 -4.99
N ARG A 105 -2.60 10.74 -4.14
CA ARG A 105 -1.25 10.36 -4.55
C ARG A 105 -1.25 9.12 -5.44
N GLY A 106 -1.97 8.08 -5.03
CA GLY A 106 -2.11 6.85 -5.80
C GLY A 106 -2.77 7.07 -7.16
N VAL A 107 -3.82 7.89 -7.24
CA VAL A 107 -4.51 8.21 -8.50
C VAL A 107 -3.62 9.02 -9.45
N ILE A 108 -2.88 10.01 -8.94
CA ILE A 108 -1.92 10.79 -9.75
C ILE A 108 -0.88 9.86 -10.36
N PHE A 109 -0.29 8.98 -9.55
CA PHE A 109 0.74 8.05 -10.00
C PHE A 109 0.20 7.05 -11.03
N LEU A 110 -1.00 6.50 -10.77
CA LEU A 110 -1.63 5.57 -11.68
C LEU A 110 -1.96 6.21 -13.04
N ARG A 111 -2.53 7.41 -13.04
CA ARG A 111 -2.83 8.13 -14.29
C ARG A 111 -1.59 8.37 -15.13
N GLU A 112 -0.47 8.69 -14.49
CA GLU A 112 0.80 8.83 -15.19
C GLU A 112 1.30 7.50 -15.76
N ALA A 113 1.21 6.42 -14.98
CA ALA A 113 1.59 5.08 -15.43
C ALA A 113 0.73 4.65 -16.63
N GLU A 114 -0.57 4.88 -16.61
CA GLU A 114 -1.49 4.64 -17.72
C GLU A 114 -1.18 5.52 -18.94
N ARG A 115 -0.79 6.77 -18.73
CA ARG A 115 -0.41 7.69 -19.81
C ARG A 115 0.88 7.25 -20.52
N ARG A 116 1.92 6.88 -19.76
CA ARG A 116 3.21 6.45 -20.34
C ARG A 116 3.15 5.05 -20.91
N TYR A 117 2.42 4.15 -20.25
CA TYR A 117 2.33 2.72 -20.57
C TYR A 117 0.91 2.34 -20.99
N ALA A 118 0.34 3.12 -21.91
CA ALA A 118 -1.00 2.88 -22.44
C ALA A 118 -1.13 1.52 -23.12
N GLN A 119 -0.07 1.07 -23.79
CA GLN A 119 0.05 -0.26 -24.39
C GLN A 119 1.11 -1.06 -23.65
N LEU A 120 0.74 -2.26 -23.24
CA LEU A 120 1.64 -3.22 -22.61
C LEU A 120 2.03 -4.29 -23.61
N ASP A 121 3.27 -4.75 -23.53
CA ASP A 121 3.70 -5.91 -24.29
C ASP A 121 3.00 -7.17 -23.74
N PRO A 122 2.32 -7.97 -24.57
CA PRO A 122 1.59 -9.14 -24.10
C PRO A 122 2.47 -10.21 -23.46
N GLN A 123 3.71 -10.37 -23.93
CA GLN A 123 4.64 -11.35 -23.36
C GLN A 123 5.12 -10.89 -21.99
N GLU A 124 5.47 -9.60 -21.85
CA GLU A 124 5.85 -9.02 -20.56
C GLU A 124 4.72 -9.15 -19.52
N LEU A 125 3.47 -8.96 -19.93
CA LEU A 125 2.32 -9.11 -19.06
C LEU A 125 2.10 -10.56 -18.61
N GLU A 126 2.29 -11.53 -19.51
CA GLU A 126 2.21 -12.94 -19.15
C GLU A 126 3.36 -13.35 -18.21
N ASP A 127 4.58 -12.90 -18.49
CA ASP A 127 5.74 -13.15 -17.61
C ASP A 127 5.53 -12.52 -16.22
N PHE A 128 4.92 -11.33 -16.16
CA PHE A 128 4.55 -10.68 -14.91
C PHE A 128 3.45 -11.47 -14.17
N ARG A 129 2.42 -11.91 -14.88
CA ARG A 129 1.35 -12.75 -14.32
C ARG A 129 1.92 -14.02 -13.69
N GLN A 130 2.75 -14.76 -14.42
CA GLN A 130 3.32 -16.01 -13.91
C GLN A 130 4.15 -15.80 -12.64
N ARG A 131 4.95 -14.73 -12.59
CA ARG A 131 5.71 -14.36 -11.38
C ARG A 131 4.79 -14.00 -10.21
N MET A 132 3.79 -13.15 -10.44
CA MET A 132 2.87 -12.71 -9.39
C MET A 132 2.07 -13.89 -8.83
N LEU A 133 1.60 -14.80 -9.68
CA LEU A 133 0.90 -16.01 -9.26
C LEU A 133 1.82 -16.96 -8.46
N ALA A 134 3.09 -17.10 -8.86
CA ALA A 134 4.06 -17.91 -8.15
C ALA A 134 4.40 -17.35 -6.77
N GLU A 135 4.52 -16.03 -6.64
CA GLU A 135 4.83 -15.33 -5.39
C GLU A 135 3.62 -15.30 -4.42
N ALA A 136 2.42 -15.01 -4.94
CA ALA A 136 1.21 -14.88 -4.12
C ALA A 136 0.62 -16.23 -3.69
N GLY A 137 0.92 -17.32 -4.41
CA GLY A 137 0.47 -18.67 -4.07
C GLY A 137 -1.04 -18.76 -3.84
N ALA A 138 -1.45 -19.16 -2.63
CA ALA A 138 -2.87 -19.28 -2.28
C ALA A 138 -3.64 -17.95 -2.33
N ALA A 139 -2.97 -16.81 -2.12
CA ALA A 139 -3.61 -15.49 -2.19
C ALA A 139 -4.04 -15.14 -3.62
N ALA A 140 -3.31 -15.61 -4.64
CA ALA A 140 -3.68 -15.38 -6.04
C ALA A 140 -5.02 -16.03 -6.40
N MET A 141 -5.28 -17.25 -5.91
CA MET A 141 -6.57 -17.92 -6.15
C MET A 141 -7.73 -17.17 -5.51
N ILE A 142 -7.51 -16.57 -4.34
CA ILE A 142 -8.53 -15.76 -3.67
C ILE A 142 -8.76 -14.47 -4.45
N LEU A 143 -7.70 -13.81 -4.89
CA LEU A 143 -7.78 -12.61 -5.72
C LEU A 143 -8.55 -12.86 -7.02
N GLU A 144 -8.27 -13.95 -7.73
CA GLU A 144 -9.00 -14.33 -8.95
C GLU A 144 -10.48 -14.61 -8.66
N LYS A 145 -10.79 -15.29 -7.55
CA LYS A 145 -12.18 -15.55 -7.15
C LYS A 145 -12.94 -14.27 -6.82
N THR A 146 -12.29 -13.29 -6.21
CA THR A 146 -12.90 -12.01 -5.81
C THR A 146 -13.10 -11.09 -7.01
N LEU A 147 -12.09 -10.93 -7.86
CA LEU A 147 -12.12 -9.98 -8.99
C LEU A 147 -12.72 -10.57 -10.28
N GLY A 148 -12.77 -11.90 -10.38
CA GLY A 148 -13.02 -12.59 -11.64
C GLY A 148 -11.87 -12.43 -12.64
N PRO A 149 -11.94 -13.10 -13.80
CA PRO A 149 -10.84 -13.14 -14.77
C PRO A 149 -10.56 -11.77 -15.40
N GLN A 150 -11.60 -10.98 -15.69
CA GLN A 150 -11.43 -9.64 -16.26
C GLN A 150 -10.85 -8.65 -15.23
N GLY A 151 -11.32 -8.72 -13.98
CA GLY A 151 -10.79 -7.88 -12.90
C GLY A 151 -9.34 -8.22 -12.57
N LEU A 152 -8.99 -9.51 -12.55
CA LEU A 152 -7.60 -9.95 -12.37
C LEU A 152 -6.69 -9.43 -13.50
N GLN A 153 -7.15 -9.52 -14.75
CA GLN A 153 -6.41 -8.98 -15.90
C GLN A 153 -6.18 -7.47 -15.76
N ALA A 154 -7.23 -6.69 -15.46
CA ALA A 154 -7.12 -5.25 -15.26
C ALA A 154 -6.17 -4.90 -14.08
N HIS A 155 -6.23 -5.67 -13.00
CA HIS A 155 -5.33 -5.52 -11.87
C HIS A 155 -3.87 -5.80 -12.25
N LEU A 156 -3.60 -6.88 -12.98
CA LEU A 156 -2.26 -7.23 -13.47
C LEU A 156 -1.68 -6.14 -14.37
N GLU A 157 -2.47 -5.63 -15.30
CA GLU A 157 -2.04 -4.55 -16.18
C GLU A 157 -1.73 -3.27 -15.39
N ARG A 158 -2.61 -2.90 -14.44
CA ARG A 158 -2.40 -1.77 -13.55
C ARG A 158 -1.07 -1.89 -12.79
N GLN A 159 -0.83 -3.04 -12.18
CA GLN A 159 0.39 -3.31 -11.43
C GLN A 159 1.63 -3.26 -12.33
N LEU A 160 1.56 -3.83 -13.53
CA LEU A 160 2.69 -3.78 -14.46
C LEU A 160 3.01 -2.33 -14.87
N ARG A 161 2.00 -1.51 -15.20
CA ARG A 161 2.20 -0.09 -15.55
C ARG A 161 2.90 0.67 -14.41
N ILE A 162 2.41 0.49 -13.18
CA ILE A 162 3.01 1.09 -11.98
C ILE A 162 4.48 0.67 -11.85
N ARG A 163 4.78 -0.63 -11.91
CA ARG A 163 6.15 -1.15 -11.79
C ARG A 163 7.09 -0.60 -12.86
N LYS A 164 6.61 -0.43 -14.09
CA LYS A 164 7.41 0.17 -15.18
C LYS A 164 7.71 1.63 -14.89
N LEU A 165 6.73 2.40 -14.43
CA LEU A 165 6.95 3.80 -14.03
C LEU A 165 7.94 3.90 -12.86
N GLU A 166 7.80 3.07 -11.82
CA GLU A 166 8.76 3.03 -10.70
C GLU A 166 10.19 2.72 -11.17
N ALA A 167 10.33 1.76 -12.09
CA ALA A 167 11.64 1.39 -12.65
C ALA A 167 12.26 2.51 -13.48
N GLU A 168 11.45 3.22 -14.28
CA GLU A 168 11.88 4.37 -15.07
C GLU A 168 12.35 5.51 -14.17
N LEU A 169 11.56 5.89 -13.16
CA LEU A 169 11.91 6.95 -12.21
C LEU A 169 13.18 6.60 -11.41
N ALA A 170 13.33 5.34 -11.02
CA ALA A 170 14.52 4.91 -10.30
C ALA A 170 15.77 4.84 -11.18
N ALA A 171 15.64 4.65 -12.49
CA ALA A 171 16.77 4.67 -13.42
C ALA A 171 17.39 6.07 -13.58
N GLU A 172 16.67 7.13 -13.21
CA GLU A 172 17.21 8.50 -13.13
C GLU A 172 18.09 8.73 -11.90
N LEU A 173 18.03 7.85 -10.91
CA LEU A 173 18.86 7.92 -9.70
C LEU A 173 20.23 7.26 -9.91
N PRO A 174 21.27 7.71 -9.20
CA PRO A 174 22.54 7.00 -9.15
C PRO A 174 22.35 5.55 -8.67
N PRO A 175 23.09 4.58 -9.23
CA PRO A 175 23.02 3.19 -8.77
C PRO A 175 23.46 3.07 -7.30
N VAL A 176 22.97 2.03 -6.61
CA VAL A 176 23.41 1.74 -5.23
C VAL A 176 24.89 1.37 -5.27
N SER A 177 25.72 2.16 -4.59
CA SER A 177 27.15 1.91 -4.51
C SER A 177 27.47 0.82 -3.47
N ASP A 178 28.64 0.19 -3.58
CA ASP A 178 29.10 -0.76 -2.57
C ASP A 178 29.26 -0.09 -1.19
N ASP A 179 29.68 1.17 -1.17
CA ASP A 179 29.80 1.97 0.05
C ASP A 179 28.45 2.19 0.73
N ASP A 180 27.37 2.41 -0.04
CA ASP A 180 26.01 2.52 0.50
C ASP A 180 25.58 1.20 1.17
N VAL A 181 25.87 0.06 0.54
CA VAL A 181 25.54 -1.27 1.08
C VAL A 181 26.31 -1.56 2.36
N ILE A 182 27.60 -1.22 2.41
CA ILE A 182 28.44 -1.37 3.59
C ILE A 182 27.92 -0.49 4.74
N ALA A 183 27.60 0.77 4.45
CA ALA A 183 27.10 1.71 5.44
C ALA A 183 25.76 1.26 6.03
N GLU A 184 24.83 0.78 5.20
CA GLU A 184 23.53 0.26 5.65
C GLU A 184 23.70 -1.02 6.48
N TYR A 185 24.54 -1.96 6.02
CA TYR A 185 24.84 -3.17 6.78
C TYR A 185 25.40 -2.85 8.17
N GLN A 186 26.38 -1.95 8.25
CA GLN A 186 26.96 -1.53 9.53
C GLN A 186 25.92 -0.83 10.43
N ARG A 187 25.03 -0.02 9.86
CA ARG A 187 23.93 0.61 10.61
C ARG A 187 22.98 -0.44 11.18
N ALA A 188 22.60 -1.44 10.39
CA ALA A 188 21.75 -2.54 10.84
C ALA A 188 22.40 -3.32 11.99
N LEU A 189 23.71 -3.63 11.88
CA LEU A 189 24.45 -4.28 12.97
C LEU A 189 24.51 -3.44 14.25
N ALA A 190 24.71 -2.13 14.12
CA ALA A 190 24.76 -1.22 15.27
C ALA A 190 23.40 -1.06 15.96
N ALA A 191 22.30 -1.31 15.26
CA ALA A 191 20.95 -1.27 15.79
C ALA A 191 20.50 -2.61 16.43
N MET A 192 21.25 -3.70 16.22
CA MET A 192 20.93 -5.00 16.83
C MET A 192 21.28 -5.04 18.32
N ASP A 193 20.46 -5.75 19.09
CA ASP A 193 20.75 -6.00 20.50
C ASP A 193 22.06 -6.78 20.67
N PRO A 194 22.86 -6.49 21.71
CA PRO A 194 24.13 -7.17 21.97
C PRO A 194 24.02 -8.70 22.07
N GLN A 195 22.85 -9.22 22.44
CA GLN A 195 22.59 -10.65 22.57
C GLN A 195 22.39 -11.36 21.22
N ASP A 196 21.97 -10.63 20.19
CA ASP A 196 21.78 -11.17 18.84
C ASP A 196 23.06 -11.13 17.99
N GLN A 197 24.13 -10.53 18.52
CA GLN A 197 25.37 -10.32 17.77
C GLN A 197 26.11 -11.62 17.41
N SER A 198 25.87 -12.70 18.15
CA SER A 198 26.47 -14.01 17.87
C SER A 198 25.85 -14.76 16.68
N SER A 199 24.69 -14.31 16.18
CA SER A 199 23.92 -14.95 15.10
C SER A 199 23.83 -14.08 13.85
N GLN A 200 24.69 -13.06 13.73
CA GLN A 200 24.63 -12.09 12.64
C GLN A 200 25.03 -12.70 11.30
N PRO A 201 24.28 -12.42 10.21
CA PRO A 201 24.70 -12.80 8.87
C PRO A 201 25.96 -12.02 8.48
N THR A 202 26.89 -12.70 7.82
CA THR A 202 28.09 -12.07 7.27
C THR A 202 27.73 -11.07 6.17
N PHE A 203 28.61 -10.12 5.85
CA PHE A 203 28.40 -9.21 4.74
C PHE A 203 28.21 -9.96 3.39
N GLN A 204 28.85 -11.12 3.22
CA GLN A 204 28.68 -11.93 2.01
C GLN A 204 27.25 -12.49 1.88
N GLU A 205 26.60 -12.80 3.00
CA GLU A 205 25.23 -13.31 3.05
C GLU A 205 24.20 -12.16 2.98
N ALA A 206 24.43 -11.09 3.74
CA ALA A 206 23.51 -9.97 3.87
C ALA A 206 23.62 -8.95 2.72
N GLY A 207 24.80 -8.78 2.11
CA GLY A 207 25.09 -7.74 1.12
C GLY A 207 24.10 -7.70 -0.06
N PRO A 208 23.77 -8.83 -0.71
CA PRO A 208 22.76 -8.86 -1.77
C PRO A 208 21.36 -8.44 -1.29
N VAL A 209 20.97 -8.84 -0.08
CA VAL A 209 19.67 -8.49 0.52
C VAL A 209 19.60 -7.01 0.85
N VAL A 210 20.66 -6.47 1.47
CA VAL A 210 20.79 -5.05 1.79
C VAL A 210 20.76 -4.20 0.52
N ARG A 211 21.44 -4.64 -0.54
CA ARG A 211 21.37 -3.96 -1.84
C ARG A 211 19.95 -3.94 -2.39
N ALA A 212 19.27 -5.08 -2.43
CA ALA A 212 17.90 -5.16 -2.91
C ALA A 212 16.95 -4.26 -2.09
N TYR A 213 17.15 -4.19 -0.77
CA TYR A 213 16.44 -3.28 0.14
C TYR A 213 16.70 -1.80 -0.21
N LEU A 214 17.96 -1.40 -0.39
CA LEU A 214 18.32 -0.02 -0.76
C LEU A 214 17.76 0.36 -2.14
N GLU A 215 17.81 -0.54 -3.11
CA GLU A 215 17.22 -0.34 -4.44
C GLU A 215 15.70 -0.16 -4.35
N GLN A 216 15.03 -0.98 -3.52
CA GLN A 216 13.59 -0.84 -3.28
C GLN A 216 13.26 0.50 -2.62
N ASN A 217 14.00 0.90 -1.59
CA ASN A 217 13.79 2.19 -0.92
C ASN A 217 14.02 3.38 -1.87
N ARG A 218 15.03 3.30 -2.74
CA ARG A 218 15.27 4.32 -3.77
C ARG A 218 14.12 4.38 -4.77
N ARG A 219 13.57 3.24 -5.20
CA ARG A 219 12.36 3.22 -6.05
C ARG A 219 11.19 3.95 -5.37
N VAL A 220 10.88 3.61 -4.12
CA VAL A 220 9.79 4.25 -3.36
C VAL A 220 10.04 5.74 -3.18
N ALA A 221 11.26 6.14 -2.84
CA ALA A 221 11.63 7.54 -2.68
C ALA A 221 11.52 8.33 -4.00
N ALA A 222 11.93 7.74 -5.13
CA ALA A 222 11.78 8.33 -6.46
C ALA A 222 10.30 8.56 -6.81
N SER A 223 9.46 7.53 -6.62
CA SER A 223 8.01 7.62 -6.86
C SER A 223 7.37 8.69 -5.98
N ASN A 224 7.70 8.73 -4.69
CA ASN A 224 7.18 9.74 -3.76
C ASN A 224 7.60 11.16 -4.15
N ALA A 225 8.89 11.38 -4.44
CA ALA A 225 9.38 12.69 -4.88
C ALA A 225 8.72 13.14 -6.19
N TRP A 226 8.51 12.20 -7.12
CA TRP A 226 7.80 12.46 -8.35
C TRP A 226 6.34 12.88 -8.07
N VAL A 227 5.61 12.10 -7.25
CA VAL A 227 4.23 12.44 -6.87
C VAL A 227 4.16 13.78 -6.15
N ASP A 228 5.07 14.07 -5.22
CA ASP A 228 5.10 15.36 -4.49
C ASP A 228 5.24 16.54 -5.44
N SER A 229 6.12 16.42 -6.44
CA SER A 229 6.31 17.47 -7.45
C SER A 229 5.11 17.66 -8.39
N HIS A 230 4.30 16.62 -8.60
CA HIS A 230 3.12 16.64 -9.48
C HIS A 230 1.80 16.85 -8.72
N ARG A 231 1.78 16.65 -7.40
CA ARG A 231 0.63 16.95 -6.53
C ARG A 231 0.35 18.45 -6.46
N ALA A 232 1.40 19.27 -6.60
CA ALA A 232 1.31 20.72 -6.66
C ALA A 232 0.47 21.17 -7.88
N GLY A 233 -0.74 21.66 -7.62
CA GLY A 233 -1.65 22.16 -8.64
C GLY A 233 -2.76 21.18 -9.04
N VAL A 234 -2.74 19.94 -8.54
CA VAL A 234 -3.86 19.01 -8.65
C VAL A 234 -4.98 19.47 -7.76
N LYS A 235 -6.16 19.67 -8.34
CA LYS A 235 -7.37 20.07 -7.60
C LYS A 235 -8.13 18.83 -7.18
N THR A 236 -8.30 18.65 -5.88
CA THR A 236 -9.13 17.58 -5.32
C THR A 236 -10.40 18.16 -4.74
N MET A 237 -11.54 17.54 -5.05
CA MET A 237 -12.83 17.83 -4.44
C MET A 237 -13.41 16.55 -3.84
N VAL A 238 -13.76 16.61 -2.56
CA VAL A 238 -14.46 15.53 -1.86
C VAL A 238 -15.83 16.04 -1.43
N THR A 239 -16.89 15.38 -1.89
CA THR A 239 -18.25 15.56 -1.39
C THR A 239 -18.54 14.46 -0.39
N ARG A 240 -18.83 14.85 0.85
CA ARG A 240 -19.19 13.95 1.94
C ARG A 240 -20.64 13.46 1.83
N PRO A 241 -21.03 12.42 2.61
CA PRO A 241 -22.41 11.95 2.68
C PRO A 241 -23.43 13.03 3.10
N ASP A 242 -23.01 14.03 3.87
CA ASP A 242 -23.86 15.15 4.29
C ASP A 242 -23.98 16.28 3.23
N GLY A 243 -23.38 16.09 2.05
CA GLY A 243 -23.42 17.04 0.94
C GLY A 243 -22.40 18.17 1.05
N VAL A 244 -21.58 18.22 2.10
CA VAL A 244 -20.52 19.23 2.22
C VAL A 244 -19.40 18.91 1.23
N VAL A 245 -18.99 19.93 0.48
CA VAL A 245 -17.89 19.87 -0.48
C VAL A 245 -16.64 20.48 0.14
N ILE A 246 -15.54 19.73 0.12
CA ILE A 246 -14.23 20.12 0.62
C ILE A 246 -13.27 20.09 -0.56
N ALA A 247 -12.55 21.18 -0.80
CA ALA A 247 -11.57 21.31 -1.88
C ALA A 247 -10.17 21.54 -1.31
N PHE A 248 -9.17 20.80 -1.82
CA PHE A 248 -7.77 20.84 -1.40
C PHE A 248 -6.83 20.30 -2.50
#